data_AF-A0A7Y3K8N5-F1
#
_entry.id   AF-A0A7Y3K8N5-F1
#
_cell.length_a   1.000
_cell.length_b   1.000
_cell.length_c   1.000
_cell.angle_alpha   90.00
_cell.angle_beta   90.00
_cell.angle_gamma   90.00
#
_symmetry.space_group_name_H-M   'P 1'
#
loop_
_entity.id
_entity.type
_entity.pdbx_description
1 polymer ?
#
loop_
_entity_poly.entity_id
_entity_poly.type
_entity_poly.pdbx_seq_one_letter_code
_entity_poly.pdbx_strand_id
1 'polypeptide(L)' 'DVKTAGAFIQAGAVAVGAGSSLISKAALAAQDFSAITATARQFVDAVRAARQAKQA' A
#
# COMPACT_ATOMS: atom_id res chain seq x y z
N ASP A 1 -6.07 1.53 -2.83
CA ASP A 1 -6.19 0.85 -1.52
C ASP A 1 -5.13 -0.25 -1.39
N VAL A 2 -4.78 -0.71 -0.17
CA VAL A 2 -3.86 -1.85 0.03
C VAL A 2 -4.33 -3.07 -0.78
N LYS A 3 -5.64 -3.30 -0.82
CA LYS A 3 -6.26 -4.42 -1.55
C LYS A 3 -6.07 -4.34 -3.05
N THR A 4 -5.97 -3.14 -3.62
CA THR A 4 -5.84 -2.93 -5.07
C THR A 4 -4.39 -2.77 -5.52
N ALA A 5 -3.48 -2.40 -4.62
CA ALA A 5 -2.08 -2.15 -4.93
C ALA A 5 -1.41 -3.35 -5.63
N GLY A 6 -1.63 -4.56 -5.11
CA GLY A 6 -1.08 -5.78 -5.71
C GLY A 6 -1.64 -6.08 -7.10
N ALA A 7 -2.96 -5.90 -7.29
CA ALA A 7 -3.62 -6.15 -8.57
C ALA A 7 -3.08 -5.24 -9.69
N PHE A 8 -2.82 -3.97 -9.40
CA PHE A 8 -2.22 -3.04 -10.38
C PHE A 8 -0.82 -3.48 -10.80
N ILE A 9 0.01 -3.93 -9.85
CA ILE A 9 1.36 -4.42 -10.13
C ILE A 9 1.32 -5.69 -10.98
N GLN A 10 0.42 -6.63 -10.66
CA GLN A 10 0.21 -7.84 -11.46
C GLN A 10 -0.24 -7.50 -12.89
N ALA A 11 -1.13 -6.52 -13.04
CA ALA A 11 -1.58 -6.01 -14.33
C ALA A 11 -0.48 -5.28 -15.14
N GLY A 12 0.72 -5.12 -14.58
CA GLY A 12 1.88 -4.55 -15.28
C GLY A 12 2.23 -3.12 -14.89
N ALA A 13 1.54 -2.51 -13.91
CA ALA A 13 1.96 -1.21 -13.39
C ALA A 13 3.34 -1.31 -12.73
N VAL A 14 4.21 -0.32 -13.01
CA VAL A 14 5.55 -0.24 -12.40
C VAL A 14 5.46 0.29 -10.96
N ALA A 15 4.51 1.19 -10.70
CA ALA A 15 4.28 1.84 -9.42
C ALA A 15 2.79 2.14 -9.19
N VAL A 16 2.40 2.34 -7.93
CA VAL A 16 1.05 2.74 -7.52
C VAL A 16 1.13 3.95 -6.60
N GLY A 17 0.27 4.95 -6.83
CA GLY A 17 0.12 6.09 -5.92
C GLY A 17 -0.83 5.75 -4.78
N ALA A 18 -0.44 6.02 -3.53
CA ALA A 18 -1.29 5.85 -2.35
C ALA A 18 -1.49 7.21 -1.65
N GLY A 19 -2.74 7.72 -1.68
CA GLY A 19 -3.12 8.99 -1.07
C GLY A 19 -3.84 8.80 0.27
N SER A 20 -5.12 9.15 0.32
CA SER A 20 -5.97 9.00 1.52
C SER A 20 -6.11 7.55 2.03
N SER A 21 -5.80 6.56 1.20
CA SER A 21 -5.70 5.15 1.62
C SER A 21 -4.45 4.84 2.45
N LEU A 22 -3.40 5.68 2.36
CA LEU A 22 -2.16 5.54 3.14
C LEU A 22 -2.24 6.36 4.43
N ILE A 23 -2.70 7.60 4.32
CA ILE A 23 -2.84 8.53 5.44
C ILE A 23 -4.31 8.85 5.62
N SER A 24 -4.95 8.24 6.62
CA SER A 24 -6.32 8.59 6.98
C SER A 24 -6.34 9.93 7.70
N LYS A 25 -7.40 10.73 7.48
CA LYS A 25 -7.59 12.01 8.19
C LYS A 25 -7.62 11.81 9.71
N ALA A 26 -8.18 10.68 10.17
CA ALA A 26 -8.27 10.34 11.58
C ALA A 26 -6.88 10.08 12.20
N ALA A 27 -6.04 9.27 11.55
CA ALA A 27 -4.68 9.00 12.03
C ALA A 27 -3.83 10.28 12.01
N LEU A 28 -4.00 11.14 11.01
CA LEU A 28 -3.32 12.42 10.95
C LEU A 28 -3.77 13.37 12.08
N ALA A 29 -5.07 13.46 12.33
CA ALA A 29 -5.63 14.30 13.41
C ALA A 29 -5.21 13.80 14.81
N ALA A 30 -5.09 12.49 14.99
CA ALA A 30 -4.63 11.86 16.23
C ALA A 30 -3.10 11.83 16.39
N GLN A 31 -2.35 12.33 15.40
CA GLN A 31 -0.88 12.18 15.32
C GLN A 31 -0.41 10.72 15.47
N ASP A 32 -1.24 9.77 15.03
CA ASP A 32 -0.96 8.35 15.09
C ASP A 32 -0.08 7.91 13.91
N PHE A 33 1.20 8.29 13.98
CA PHE A 33 2.20 7.92 12.99
C PHE A 33 2.49 6.41 12.99
N SER A 34 2.19 5.71 14.09
CA SER A 34 2.33 4.26 14.17
C SER A 34 1.33 3.58 13.23
N ALA A 35 0.06 3.99 13.28
CA ALA A 35 -0.97 3.50 12.37
C ALA A 35 -0.62 3.80 10.90
N ILE A 36 -0.15 5.02 10.59
CA ILE A 36 0.29 5.38 9.23
C ILE A 36 1.44 4.48 8.77
N THR A 37 2.42 4.21 9.64
CA THR A 37 3.55 3.33 9.34
C THR A 37 3.11 1.89 9.12
N ALA A 38 2.14 1.40 9.90
CA ALA A 38 1.56 0.07 9.73
C ALA A 38 0.87 -0.06 8.36
N THR A 39 0.05 0.93 7.98
CA THR A 39 -0.58 0.97 6.65
C THR A 39 0.46 1.05 5.54
N ALA A 40 1.52 1.85 5.70
CA ALA A 40 2.61 1.92 4.73
C ALA A 40 3.29 0.56 4.51
N ARG A 41 3.57 -0.18 5.60
CA ARG A 41 4.11 -1.55 5.51
C ARG A 41 3.18 -2.48 4.74
N GLN A 42 1.88 -2.44 5.02
CA GLN A 42 0.90 -3.24 4.29
C GLN A 42 0.90 -2.96 2.78
N PHE A 43 1.05 -1.71 2.36
CA PHE A 43 1.20 -1.37 0.94
C PHE A 43 2.46 -1.98 0.33
N VAL A 44 3.61 -1.85 1.01
CA VAL A 44 4.89 -2.41 0.54
C VAL A 44 4.81 -3.94 0.45
N ASP A 45 4.24 -4.59 1.44
CA ASP A 45 4.09 -6.05 1.48
C ASP A 45 3.17 -6.54 0.36
N ALA A 46 2.04 -5.86 0.11
CA ALA A 46 1.14 -6.17 -1.00
C ALA A 46 1.84 -6.03 -2.36
N VAL A 47 2.63 -4.97 -2.56
CA VAL A 47 3.41 -4.77 -3.80
C VAL A 47 4.50 -5.83 -3.94
N ARG A 48 5.21 -6.16 -2.85
CA ARG A 48 6.27 -7.18 -2.87
C ARG A 48 5.71 -8.55 -3.22
N ALA A 49 4.61 -8.96 -2.57
CA ALA A 49 3.93 -10.22 -2.85
C ALA A 49 3.46 -10.29 -4.32
N ALA A 50 2.86 -9.20 -4.82
CA ALA A 50 2.45 -9.12 -6.23
C ALA A 50 3.61 -9.23 -7.22
N ARG A 51 4.77 -8.62 -6.92
CA ARG A 51 5.98 -8.73 -7.76
C ARG A 51 6.55 -10.14 -7.75
N GLN A 52 6.54 -10.82 -6.61
CA GLN A 52 7.00 -12.21 -6.50
C GLN A 52 6.08 -13.16 -7.28
N ALA A 53 4.76 -12.98 -7.17
CA ALA A 53 3.77 -13.78 -7.89
C ALA A 53 3.83 -13.64 -9.42
N LYS A 54 4.34 -12.53 -9.95
CA LYS A 54 4.54 -12.32 -11.40
C LYS A 54 5.84 -12.95 -11.93
N GLN A 55 6.80 -13.25 -11.05
CA GLN A 55 8.11 -13.82 -11.41
C GLN A 55 8.13 -15.35 -11.36
N ALA A 56 7.09 -15.98 -10.82
CA ALA A 56 6.87 -17.43 -10.80
C ALA A 56 6.06 -17.86 -12.03
#